data_AF-A0A1N7PFC2-F1
#
_entry.id   AF-A0A1N7PFC2-F1
#
_cell.length_a   1.000
_cell.length_b   1.000
_cell.length_c   1.000
_cell.angle_alpha   90.00
_cell.angle_beta   90.00
_cell.angle_gamma   90.00
#
_symmetry.space_group_name_H-M   'P 1'
#
loop_
_entity.id
_entity.type
_entity.pdbx_description
1 polymer ?
#
loop_
_entity_poly.entity_id
_entity_poly.type
_entity_poly.pdbx_seq_one_letter_code
_entity_poly.pdbx_strand_id
1 'polypeptide(L)'
;MREFVATFLDAGVLVLAVLAFLLPVLSVLALWLRARPEKYPRLNTPGWRRAGVAVLWLPFLVMAVYGGVAWWAARVYDRYYFFGLLICFACLLCAMLLSMGALFWIWSARRRLPD
;
A
#
# COMPACT_ATOMS: atom_id res chain seq x y z
N MET A 1 -14.50 28.79 0.15
CA MET A 1 -14.73 27.41 -0.36
C MET A 1 -13.52 26.86 -1.12
N ARG A 2 -12.93 27.59 -2.09
CA ARG A 2 -11.71 27.14 -2.81
C ARG A 2 -10.48 26.94 -1.91
N GLU A 3 -10.21 27.84 -0.97
CA GLU A 3 -9.06 27.72 -0.05
C GLU A 3 -9.19 26.49 0.88
N PHE A 4 -10.34 26.26 1.50
CA PHE A 4 -10.58 25.06 2.32
C PHE A 4 -10.37 23.76 1.55
N VAL A 5 -10.76 23.73 0.28
CA VAL A 5 -10.55 22.59 -0.61
C VAL A 5 -9.07 22.44 -0.97
N ALA A 6 -8.35 23.53 -1.21
CA ALA A 6 -6.90 23.51 -1.47
C ALA A 6 -6.13 22.95 -0.26
N THR A 7 -6.43 23.40 0.96
CA THR A 7 -5.78 22.91 2.18
C THR A 7 -6.09 21.44 2.44
N PHE A 8 -7.32 21.00 2.16
CA PHE A 8 -7.70 19.58 2.27
C PHE A 8 -6.98 18.71 1.23
N LEU A 9 -6.81 19.21 0.00
CA LEU A 9 -6.01 18.55 -1.03
C LEU A 9 -4.54 18.48 -0.64
N ASP A 10 -3.97 19.54 -0.10
CA ASP A 10 -2.55 19.57 0.31
C ASP A 10 -2.29 18.60 1.47
N ALA A 11 -3.14 18.62 2.49
CA ALA A 11 -3.07 17.67 3.60
C ALA A 11 -3.32 16.22 3.14
N GLY A 12 -4.29 16.01 2.24
CA GLY A 12 -4.60 14.70 1.66
C GLY A 12 -3.45 14.15 0.80
N VAL A 13 -2.83 14.99 -0.01
CA VAL A 13 -1.65 14.65 -0.82
C VAL A 13 -0.45 14.37 0.07
N LEU A 14 -0.25 15.12 1.15
CA LEU A 14 0.81 14.84 2.13
C LEU A 14 0.62 13.47 2.79
N VAL A 15 -0.60 13.16 3.25
CA VAL A 15 -0.93 11.85 3.84
C VAL A 15 -0.72 10.73 2.81
N LEU A 16 -1.15 10.94 1.57
CA LEU A 16 -0.93 9.98 0.47
C LEU A 16 0.56 9.77 0.20
N ALA A 17 1.37 10.82 0.21
CA ALA A 17 2.81 10.73 0.02
C ALA A 17 3.49 9.95 1.15
N VAL A 18 3.10 10.22 2.41
CA VAL A 18 3.60 9.48 3.58
C VAL A 18 3.21 8.00 3.50
N LEU A 19 1.97 7.69 3.12
CA LEU A 19 1.51 6.30 2.93
C LEU A 19 2.23 5.63 1.77
N ALA A 20 2.43 6.34 0.66
CA ALA A 20 3.15 5.84 -0.51
C ALA A 20 4.60 5.45 -0.18
N PHE A 21 5.22 6.11 0.81
CA PHE A 21 6.55 5.76 1.30
C PHE A 21 6.53 4.62 2.35
N LEU A 22 5.58 4.64 3.28
CA LEU A 22 5.50 3.66 4.38
C LEU A 22 5.01 2.28 3.93
N LEU A 23 4.04 2.22 3.03
CA LEU A 23 3.41 0.97 2.60
C LEU A 23 4.38 -0.01 1.90
N PRO A 24 5.27 0.41 1.00
CA PRO A 24 6.30 -0.48 0.46
C PRO A 24 7.17 -1.08 1.57
N VAL A 25 7.61 -0.26 2.52
CA VAL A 25 8.47 -0.68 3.65
C VAL A 25 7.75 -1.71 4.52
N LEU A 26 6.49 -1.46 4.88
CA LEU A 26 5.67 -2.39 5.65
C LEU A 26 5.42 -3.70 4.90
N SER A 27 5.22 -3.64 3.57
CA SER A 27 5.01 -4.82 2.73
C SER A 27 6.27 -5.68 2.67
N VAL A 28 7.44 -5.07 2.52
CA VAL A 28 8.74 -5.75 2.55
C VAL A 28 9.02 -6.35 3.93
N LEU A 29 8.72 -5.61 5.00
CA LEU A 29 8.91 -6.09 6.38
C LEU A 29 8.02 -7.30 6.67
N ALA A 30 6.75 -7.25 6.28
CA ALA A 30 5.81 -8.36 6.44
C ALA A 30 6.26 -9.61 5.67
N LEU A 31 6.79 -9.44 4.45
CA LEU A 31 7.40 -10.50 3.67
C LEU A 31 8.64 -11.08 4.35
N TRP A 32 9.55 -10.22 4.80
CA TRP A 32 10.82 -10.62 5.38
C TRP A 32 10.63 -11.42 6.68
N LEU A 33 9.74 -10.96 7.56
CA LEU A 33 9.36 -11.66 8.78
C LEU A 33 8.76 -13.04 8.45
N ARG A 34 7.96 -13.14 7.39
CA ARG A 34 7.33 -14.39 6.97
C ARG A 34 8.28 -15.37 6.29
N ALA A 35 9.29 -14.88 5.58
CA ALA A 35 10.31 -15.69 4.93
C ALA A 35 11.29 -16.34 5.92
N ARG A 36 11.33 -15.86 7.17
CA ARG A 36 12.25 -16.34 8.22
C ARG A 36 11.51 -16.83 9.48
N PRO A 37 10.67 -17.88 9.36
CA PRO A 37 9.87 -18.36 10.48
C PRO A 37 10.72 -18.87 11.66
N GLU A 38 11.93 -19.39 11.39
CA GLU A 38 12.85 -19.92 12.40
C GLU A 38 13.46 -18.83 13.28
N LYS A 39 13.70 -17.64 12.72
CA LYS A 39 14.24 -16.49 13.49
C LYS A 39 13.19 -15.80 14.34
N TYR A 40 11.91 -15.89 13.96
CA TYR A 40 10.81 -15.16 14.61
C TYR A 40 9.58 -16.04 14.88
N PRO A 41 9.69 -17.08 15.72
CA PRO A 41 8.59 -18.02 15.95
C PRO A 41 7.35 -17.35 16.58
N ARG A 42 7.55 -16.35 17.45
CA ARG A 42 6.45 -15.58 18.08
C ARG A 42 5.62 -14.74 17.09
N LEU A 43 6.24 -14.29 16.00
CA LEU A 43 5.60 -13.47 14.96
C LEU A 43 5.00 -14.31 13.82
N ASN A 44 5.10 -15.63 13.91
CA ASN A 44 4.56 -16.57 12.92
C ASN A 44 3.28 -17.28 13.41
N THR A 45 2.68 -16.80 14.50
CA THR A 45 1.41 -17.35 15.01
C THR A 45 0.26 -17.12 14.02
N PRO A 46 -0.84 -17.90 14.09
CA PRO A 46 -1.96 -17.79 13.16
C PRO A 46 -2.57 -16.38 13.09
N GLY A 47 -2.62 -15.67 14.22
CA GLY A 47 -3.10 -14.29 14.30
C GLY A 47 -2.19 -13.32 13.54
N TRP A 48 -0.88 -13.38 13.80
CA TRP A 48 0.12 -12.55 13.10
C TRP A 48 0.19 -12.83 11.60
N ARG A 49 0.01 -14.09 11.19
CA ARG A 49 -0.08 -14.46 9.76
C ARG A 49 -1.27 -13.77 9.07
N ARG A 50 -2.43 -13.68 9.72
CA ARG A 50 -3.60 -12.97 9.18
C ARG A 50 -3.37 -11.46 9.15
N ALA A 51 -2.79 -10.89 10.21
CA ALA A 51 -2.44 -9.48 10.26
C ALA A 51 -1.46 -9.09 9.13
N GLY A 52 -0.43 -9.91 8.89
CA GLY A 52 0.50 -9.71 7.76
C GLY A 52 -0.21 -9.74 6.41
N VAL A 53 -1.18 -10.63 6.20
CA VAL A 53 -1.99 -10.66 4.97
C VAL A 53 -2.86 -9.40 4.85
N ALA A 54 -3.47 -8.94 5.94
CA ALA A 54 -4.26 -7.70 5.94
C ALA A 54 -3.40 -6.47 5.59
N VAL A 55 -2.17 -6.39 6.12
CA VAL A 55 -1.21 -5.33 5.78
C VAL A 55 -0.86 -5.34 4.30
N LEU A 56 -0.71 -6.51 3.68
CA LEU A 56 -0.46 -6.63 2.24
C LEU A 56 -1.67 -6.19 1.38
N TRP A 57 -2.88 -6.12 1.93
CA TRP A 57 -4.03 -5.54 1.23
C TRP A 57 -4.09 -4.01 1.29
N LEU A 58 -3.45 -3.37 2.28
CA LEU A 58 -3.47 -1.92 2.45
C LEU A 58 -3.02 -1.14 1.21
N PRO A 59 -1.94 -1.53 0.48
CA PRO A 59 -1.54 -0.84 -0.74
C PRO A 59 -2.62 -0.78 -1.81
N PHE A 60 -3.44 -1.84 -1.96
CA PHE A 60 -4.53 -1.86 -2.94
C PHE A 60 -5.64 -0.89 -2.56
N LEU A 61 -6.01 -0.86 -1.28
CA LEU A 61 -7.05 0.04 -0.78
C LEU A 61 -6.61 1.50 -0.89
N VAL A 62 -5.37 1.80 -0.51
CA VAL A 62 -4.80 3.16 -0.63
C VAL A 62 -4.66 3.57 -2.10
N MET A 63 -4.29 2.65 -3.00
CA MET A 63 -4.25 2.92 -4.44
C MET A 63 -5.64 3.24 -5.01
N ALA A 64 -6.70 2.56 -4.56
CA ALA A 64 -8.06 2.85 -4.98
C ALA A 64 -8.53 4.24 -4.51
N VAL A 65 -8.26 4.59 -3.25
CA VAL A 65 -8.54 5.93 -2.71
C VAL A 65 -7.75 7.00 -3.46
N TYR A 66 -6.45 6.76 -3.67
CA TYR A 66 -5.57 7.63 -4.46
C TYR A 66 -6.14 7.85 -5.88
N GLY A 67 -6.56 6.79 -6.56
CA GLY A 67 -7.16 6.89 -7.90
C GLY A 67 -8.41 7.77 -7.93
N GLY A 68 -9.27 7.65 -6.91
CA GLY A 68 -10.44 8.52 -6.76
C GLY A 68 -10.08 9.99 -6.52
N VAL A 69 -9.10 10.25 -5.63
CA VAL A 69 -8.62 11.61 -5.34
C VAL A 69 -7.94 12.22 -6.56
N ALA A 70 -7.10 11.47 -7.28
CA ALA A 70 -6.42 11.91 -8.48
C ALA A 70 -7.41 12.20 -9.62
N TRP A 71 -8.43 11.36 -9.80
CA TRP A 71 -9.51 11.59 -10.78
C TRP A 71 -10.29 12.86 -10.47
N TRP A 72 -10.63 13.08 -9.18
CA TRP A 72 -11.33 14.27 -8.75
C TRP A 72 -10.48 15.53 -8.92
N ALA A 73 -9.20 15.47 -8.52
CA ALA A 73 -8.25 16.56 -8.72
C ALA A 73 -8.08 16.91 -10.21
N ALA A 74 -8.00 15.91 -11.09
CA ALA A 74 -7.91 16.12 -12.54
C ALA A 74 -9.17 16.78 -13.14
N ARG A 75 -10.35 16.60 -12.52
CA ARG A 75 -11.59 17.24 -12.97
C ARG A 75 -11.79 18.66 -12.46
N VAL A 76 -11.20 19.01 -11.32
CA VAL A 76 -11.52 20.25 -10.58
C VAL A 76 -10.34 21.24 -10.52
N TYR A 77 -9.10 20.77 -10.64
CA TYR A 77 -7.88 21.58 -10.45
C TYR A 77 -6.94 21.56 -11.66
N ASP A 78 -6.05 22.55 -11.71
CA ASP A 78 -5.11 22.83 -12.80
C ASP A 78 -3.90 21.85 -12.82
N ARG A 79 -3.27 21.70 -14.00
CA ARG A 79 -2.25 20.70 -14.38
C ARG A 79 -1.02 20.59 -13.45
N TYR A 80 -0.77 21.55 -12.57
CA TYR A 80 0.43 21.60 -11.74
C TYR A 80 0.50 20.53 -10.63
N TYR A 81 -0.63 19.97 -10.19
CA TYR A 81 -0.65 18.86 -9.21
C TYR A 81 -0.24 17.51 -9.80
N PHE A 82 -0.09 17.43 -11.12
CA PHE A 82 0.15 16.17 -11.83
C PHE A 82 1.49 15.52 -11.46
N PHE A 83 2.54 16.30 -11.20
CA PHE A 83 3.88 15.76 -10.89
C PHE A 83 3.95 15.09 -9.51
N GLY A 84 3.36 15.72 -8.48
CA GLY A 84 3.31 15.13 -7.13
C GLY A 84 2.44 13.87 -7.08
N LEU A 85 1.33 13.89 -7.82
CA LEU A 85 0.47 12.73 -8.02
C LEU A 85 1.22 11.60 -8.74
N LEU A 86 1.97 11.89 -9.80
CA LEU A 86 2.73 10.88 -10.54
C LEU A 86 3.76 10.14 -9.68
N ILE A 87 4.48 10.86 -8.81
CA ILE A 87 5.45 10.23 -7.89
C ILE A 87 4.72 9.34 -6.87
N CYS A 88 3.62 9.80 -6.29
CA CYS A 88 2.80 9.00 -5.38
C CYS A 88 2.27 7.74 -6.08
N PHE A 89 1.82 7.86 -7.32
CA PHE A 89 1.37 6.73 -8.14
C PHE A 89 2.48 5.70 -8.33
N ALA A 90 3.69 6.10 -8.69
CA ALA A 90 4.81 5.18 -8.89
C ALA A 90 5.14 4.40 -7.60
N CYS A 91 5.22 5.09 -6.46
CA CYS A 91 5.48 4.48 -5.17
C CYS A 91 4.37 3.51 -4.73
N LEU A 92 3.09 3.90 -4.88
CA LEU A 92 1.95 3.04 -4.57
C LEU A 92 1.86 1.83 -5.50
N LEU A 93 2.17 2.01 -6.78
CA LEU A 93 2.22 0.93 -7.76
C LEU A 93 3.29 -0.11 -7.37
N CYS A 94 4.49 0.34 -6.99
CA CYS A 94 5.53 -0.56 -6.49
C CYS A 94 5.08 -1.32 -5.24
N ALA A 95 4.47 -0.63 -4.26
CA ALA A 95 3.93 -1.28 -3.06
C ALA A 95 2.86 -2.33 -3.41
N MET A 96 1.98 -2.00 -4.36
CA MET A 96 0.91 -2.89 -4.82
C MET A 96 1.47 -4.14 -5.51
N LEU A 97 2.46 -3.98 -6.38
CA LEU A 97 3.11 -5.11 -7.08
C LEU A 97 3.86 -6.02 -6.11
N LEU A 98 4.59 -5.44 -5.14
CA LEU A 98 5.28 -6.20 -4.09
C LEU A 98 4.27 -6.99 -3.24
N SER A 99 3.17 -6.35 -2.84
CA SER A 99 2.10 -7.00 -2.09
C SER A 99 1.35 -8.05 -2.90
N MET A 100 1.17 -7.84 -4.21
CA MET A 100 0.57 -8.82 -5.11
C MET A 100 1.46 -10.06 -5.21
N GLY A 101 2.76 -9.89 -5.41
CA GLY A 101 3.74 -10.98 -5.41
C GLY A 101 3.76 -11.73 -4.08
N ALA A 102 3.68 -11.00 -2.96
CA ALA A 102 3.59 -11.59 -1.63
C ALA A 102 2.34 -12.46 -1.45
N LEU A 103 1.17 -11.92 -1.77
CA LEU A 103 -0.11 -12.64 -1.67
C LEU A 103 -0.14 -13.86 -2.58
N PHE A 104 0.40 -13.76 -3.79
CA PHE A 104 0.53 -14.87 -4.71
C PHE A 104 1.45 -15.97 -4.18
N TRP A 105 2.61 -15.60 -3.60
CA TRP A 105 3.52 -16.55 -2.96
C TRP A 105 2.84 -17.26 -1.78
N ILE A 106 2.11 -16.52 -0.95
CA ILE A 106 1.36 -17.07 0.19
C ILE A 106 0.29 -18.08 -0.27
N TRP A 107 -0.45 -17.72 -1.31
CA TRP A 107 -1.51 -18.57 -1.87
C TRP A 107 -0.93 -19.83 -2.51
N SER A 108 0.13 -19.69 -3.30
CA SER A 108 0.82 -20.82 -3.93
C SER A 108 1.52 -21.73 -2.92
N ALA A 109 2.07 -21.19 -1.83
CA ALA A 109 2.66 -21.97 -0.75
C ALA A 109 1.61 -22.76 0.05
N ARG A 110 0.41 -22.21 0.27
CA ARG A 110 -0.72 -22.97 0.86
C ARG A 110 -1.14 -24.16 0.02
N ARG A 111 -1.13 -24.04 -1.31
CA ARG A 111 -1.46 -25.14 -2.23
C ARG A 111 -0.42 -26.28 -2.26
N ARG A 112 0.80 -26.05 -1.75
CA ARG A 112 1.88 -27.04 -1.73
C ARG A 112 2.00 -27.82 -0.41
N LEU A 113 1.21 -27.45 0.61
CA LEU A 113 1.13 -28.21 1.85
C LEU A 113 -0.08 -29.15 1.71
N PRO A 114 0.12 -30.45 1.47
CA PRO A 114 -0.95 -31.42 1.61
C PRO A 114 -1.40 -31.43 3.08
N ASP A 115 -2.72 -31.39 3.30
CA ASP A 115 -3.32 -31.66 4.61
C ASP A 115 -2.99 -33.09 5.07
#